data_AF-A0AAN7HZK5-F1
#
_entry.id   AF-A0AAN7HZK5-F1
#
_cell.length_a   1.000
_cell.length_b   1.000
_cell.length_c   1.000
_cell.angle_alpha   90.00
_cell.angle_beta   90.00
_cell.angle_gamma   90.00
#
_symmetry.space_group_name_H-M   'P 1'
#
loop_
_entity.id
_entity.type
_entity.pdbx_description
1 polymer ?
#
loop_
_entity_poly.entity_id
_entity_poly.type
_entity_poly.pdbx_seq_one_letter_code
_entity_poly.pdbx_strand_id
1 'polypeptide(L)'
;MVAGAAANTAKKSFWSIWYKHEIIPIYVTVGAACGLAGYYLTRLARGPEVVWDRTNNPYPWQNIDQDTQVKFMTVNQKFGKTYSRDRL
;
A
#
# COMPACT_ATOMS: atom_id res chain seq x y z
N MET A 1 -14.82 -19.87 45.99
CA MET A 1 -13.75 -19.72 44.97
C MET A 1 -14.28 -19.92 43.54
N VAL A 2 -15.37 -19.26 43.14
CA VAL A 2 -16.05 -19.52 41.83
C VAL A 2 -16.00 -18.32 40.85
N ALA A 3 -15.59 -17.13 41.29
CA ALA A 3 -15.56 -15.93 40.45
C ALA A 3 -14.37 -15.86 39.45
N GLY A 4 -13.29 -16.61 39.69
CA GLY A 4 -12.06 -16.55 38.87
C GLY A 4 -12.09 -17.40 37.58
N ALA A 5 -12.97 -18.41 37.51
CA ALA A 5 -13.01 -19.33 36.37
C ALA A 5 -13.69 -18.73 35.13
N ALA A 6 -14.76 -17.94 35.31
CA ALA A 6 -15.54 -17.35 34.21
C ALA A 6 -14.75 -16.29 33.42
N ALA A 7 -13.95 -15.46 34.10
CA ALA A 7 -13.14 -14.42 33.46
C ALA A 7 -11.99 -14.97 32.59
N ASN A 8 -11.44 -16.13 32.98
CA ASN A 8 -10.35 -16.79 32.24
C ASN A 8 -10.84 -17.50 30.96
N THR A 9 -12.08 -17.98 30.93
CA THR A 9 -12.70 -18.58 29.72
C THR A 9 -12.96 -17.53 28.63
N ALA A 10 -13.42 -16.33 29.01
CA ALA A 10 -13.66 -15.23 28.06
C ALA A 10 -12.36 -14.75 27.36
N LYS A 11 -11.23 -14.71 28.07
CA LYS A 11 -9.92 -14.35 27.50
C LYS A 11 -9.36 -15.40 26.54
N LYS A 12 -9.59 -16.70 26.78
CA LYS A 12 -9.22 -17.77 25.84
C LYS A 12 -10.05 -17.75 24.56
N SER A 13 -11.33 -17.36 24.66
CA SER A 13 -12.26 -17.30 23.52
C SER A 13 -11.78 -16.35 22.43
N PHE A 14 -11.31 -15.15 22.80
CA PHE A 14 -10.86 -14.13 21.84
C PHE A 14 -9.71 -14.64 20.95
N TRP A 15 -8.59 -15.08 21.54
CA TRP A 15 -7.43 -15.58 20.78
C TRP A 15 -7.71 -16.86 20.00
N SER A 16 -8.65 -17.70 20.45
CA SER A 16 -9.03 -18.92 19.72
C SER A 16 -9.78 -18.65 18.42
N ILE A 17 -10.48 -17.51 18.32
CA ILE A 17 -11.20 -17.09 17.11
C ILE A 17 -10.22 -16.58 16.05
N TRP A 18 -9.24 -15.76 16.44
CA TRP A 18 -8.27 -15.16 15.51
C TRP A 18 -7.27 -16.16 14.91
N TYR A 19 -7.07 -17.32 15.56
CA TYR A 19 -6.16 -18.37 15.08
C TYR A 19 -6.88 -19.61 14.51
N LYS A 20 -8.17 -19.52 14.17
CA LYS A 20 -8.85 -20.61 13.46
C LYS A 20 -8.30 -20.74 12.04
N HIS A 21 -7.86 -21.95 11.68
CA HIS A 21 -7.30 -22.26 10.36
C HIS A 21 -8.22 -21.88 9.19
N GLU A 22 -9.54 -21.93 9.39
CA GLU A 22 -10.53 -21.57 8.37
C GLU A 22 -10.61 -20.05 8.11
N ILE A 23 -10.20 -19.22 9.07
CA ILE A 23 -10.35 -17.75 9.01
C ILE A 23 -9.06 -17.10 8.51
N ILE A 24 -7.90 -17.72 8.73
CA ILE A 24 -6.59 -17.22 8.29
C ILE A 24 -6.58 -16.84 6.78
N PRO A 25 -7.10 -17.67 5.85
CA PRO A 25 -7.14 -17.32 4.43
C PRO A 25 -7.93 -16.04 4.13
N ILE A 26 -9.00 -15.78 4.87
CA ILE A 26 -9.87 -14.61 4.69
C ILE A 26 -9.10 -13.34 5.06
N TYR A 27 -8.41 -13.35 6.21
CA TYR A 27 -7.62 -12.18 6.62
C TYR A 27 -6.42 -11.92 5.71
N VAL A 28 -5.80 -12.98 5.18
CA VAL A 28 -4.69 -12.83 4.24
C VAL A 28 -5.14 -12.18 2.94
N THR A 29 -6.26 -12.60 2.35
CA THR A 29 -6.73 -12.01 1.08
C THR A 29 -7.21 -10.58 1.27
N VAL A 30 -7.95 -10.30 2.35
CA VAL A 30 -8.41 -8.92 2.66
C VAL A 30 -7.21 -8.02 2.98
N GLY A 31 -6.27 -8.49 3.80
CA GLY A 31 -5.06 -7.75 4.13
C GLY A 31 -4.20 -7.46 2.89
N ALA A 32 -4.03 -8.45 2.02
CA ALA A 32 -3.35 -8.28 0.75
C ALA A 32 -4.08 -7.29 -0.17
N ALA A 33 -5.40 -7.38 -0.28
CA ALA A 33 -6.21 -6.48 -1.10
C ALA A 33 -6.08 -5.02 -0.62
N CYS A 34 -6.28 -4.77 0.67
CA CYS A 34 -6.13 -3.44 1.26
C CYS A 34 -4.69 -2.92 1.14
N GLY A 35 -3.70 -3.78 1.36
CA GLY A 35 -2.28 -3.43 1.20
C GLY A 35 -1.92 -3.04 -0.22
N LEU A 36 -2.33 -3.83 -1.21
CA LEU A 36 -2.09 -3.56 -2.63
C LEU A 36 -2.86 -2.32 -3.11
N ALA A 37 -4.11 -2.14 -2.68
CA ALA A 37 -4.89 -0.96 -3.01
C ALA A 37 -4.25 0.32 -2.42
N GLY A 38 -3.83 0.27 -1.16
CA GLY A 38 -3.11 1.37 -0.51
C GLY A 38 -1.80 1.69 -1.23
N TYR A 39 -0.99 0.66 -1.53
CA TYR A 39 0.24 0.82 -2.31
C TYR A 39 -0.03 1.49 -3.67
N TYR A 40 -1.02 0.99 -4.43
CA TYR A 40 -1.32 1.51 -5.76
C TYR A 40 -1.84 2.95 -5.72
N LEU A 41 -2.66 3.29 -4.73
CA LEU A 41 -3.10 4.67 -4.50
C LEU A 41 -1.91 5.58 -4.20
N THR A 42 -0.96 5.15 -3.36
CA THR A 42 0.23 5.95 -3.11
C THR A 42 1.04 6.16 -4.39
N ARG A 43 1.24 5.11 -5.21
CA ARG A 43 1.89 5.21 -6.52
C ARG A 43 1.21 6.22 -7.45
N LEU A 44 -0.11 6.16 -7.59
CA LEU A 44 -0.89 7.10 -8.41
C LEU A 44 -0.76 8.54 -7.90
N ALA A 45 -0.84 8.72 -6.58
CA ALA A 45 -0.59 10.02 -5.97
C ALA A 45 0.82 10.54 -6.31
N ARG A 46 1.79 9.63 -6.58
CA ARG A 46 3.17 9.95 -6.97
C ARG A 46 3.38 10.23 -8.46
N GLY A 47 2.34 10.31 -9.27
CA GLY A 47 2.48 10.59 -10.71
C GLY A 47 2.94 12.02 -11.00
N PRO A 48 3.65 12.26 -12.11
CA PRO A 48 4.06 13.60 -12.53
C PRO A 48 2.90 14.54 -12.91
N GLU A 49 1.71 14.00 -13.12
CA GLU A 49 0.47 14.74 -13.34
C GLU A 49 -0.14 15.32 -12.05
N VAL A 50 0.31 14.84 -10.88
CA VAL A 50 -0.23 15.24 -9.58
C VAL A 50 0.68 16.27 -8.92
N VAL A 51 0.14 17.46 -8.63
CA VAL A 51 0.85 18.54 -7.96
C VAL A 51 0.47 18.58 -6.48
N TRP A 52 1.41 18.22 -5.60
CA TRP A 52 1.26 18.32 -4.14
C TRP A 52 1.85 19.63 -3.62
N ASP A 53 3.11 19.91 -3.92
CA ASP A 53 3.74 21.20 -3.65
C ASP A 53 3.50 22.22 -4.79
N ARG A 54 2.68 23.23 -4.51
CA ARG A 54 2.39 24.32 -5.45
C ARG A 54 3.38 25.50 -5.37
N THR A 55 4.29 25.47 -4.40
CA THR A 55 5.20 26.58 -4.11
C THR A 55 6.59 26.29 -4.65
N ASN A 56 7.21 25.16 -4.28
CA ASN A 56 8.59 24.86 -4.68
C ASN A 56 8.68 24.00 -5.96
N ASN A 57 7.63 23.26 -6.32
CA ASN A 57 7.61 22.42 -7.51
C ASN A 57 6.22 22.41 -8.19
N PRO A 58 5.74 23.57 -8.66
CA PRO A 58 4.40 23.69 -9.26
C PRO A 58 4.23 22.87 -10.55
N TYR A 59 5.34 22.55 -11.23
CA TYR A 59 5.37 21.87 -12.53
C TYR A 59 6.24 20.61 -12.49
N PRO A 60 5.81 19.55 -11.79
CA PRO A 60 6.59 18.32 -11.61
C PRO A 60 6.99 17.64 -12.92
N TRP A 61 6.19 17.81 -13.98
CA TRP A 61 6.48 17.28 -15.32
C TRP A 61 7.70 17.90 -16.00
N GLN A 62 8.17 19.08 -15.56
CA GLN A 62 9.32 19.75 -16.16
C GLN A 62 10.65 19.06 -15.84
N ASN A 63 10.69 18.21 -14.80
CA ASN A 63 11.90 17.50 -14.36
C ASN A 63 12.05 16.09 -14.99
N ILE A 64 11.28 15.78 -16.04
CA ILE A 64 11.27 14.46 -16.67
C ILE A 64 12.09 14.51 -17.96
N ASP A 65 13.17 13.74 -18.00
CA ASP A 65 13.97 13.56 -19.22
C ASP A 65 13.23 12.66 -20.22
N GLN A 66 13.50 12.84 -21.51
CA GLN A 66 12.92 12.03 -22.60
C GLN A 66 13.21 10.52 -22.47
N ASP A 67 14.32 10.15 -21.84
CA ASP A 67 14.75 8.76 -21.60
C ASP A 67 14.23 8.19 -20.27
N THR A 68 13.20 8.80 -19.69
CA THR A 68 12.59 8.36 -18.42
C THR A 68 11.30 7.61 -18.66
N GLN A 69 11.22 6.38 -18.14
CA GLN A 69 9.99 5.61 -18.12
C GLN A 69 9.02 6.16 -17.06
N VAL A 70 7.97 6.83 -17.52
CA VAL A 70 6.86 7.32 -16.66
C VAL A 70 5.76 6.28 -16.46
N LYS A 71 5.55 5.41 -17.45
CA LYS A 71 4.49 4.39 -17.44
C LYS A 71 4.86 3.24 -16.51
N PHE A 72 3.83 2.64 -15.90
CA PHE A 72 4.02 1.48 -15.01
C PHE A 72 4.72 0.31 -15.73
N MET A 73 4.34 0.05 -16.98
CA MET A 73 4.93 -1.02 -17.78
C MET A 73 5.11 -0.56 -19.22
N THR A 74 6.19 -1.01 -19.81
CA THR A 74 6.55 -0.80 -21.21
C THR A 74 6.86 -2.18 -21.79
N VAL A 75 6.34 -2.48 -22.98
CA VAL A 75 6.51 -3.82 -23.59
C VAL A 75 7.74 -3.84 -24.48
N ASN A 76 7.84 -2.87 -25.40
CA ASN A 76 8.91 -2.84 -26.41
C ASN A 76 9.89 -1.66 -26.25
N GLN A 77 9.58 -0.71 -25.36
CA GLN A 77 10.36 0.52 -25.19
C GLN A 77 11.40 0.32 -24.10
N LYS A 78 12.66 0.67 -24.38
CA LYS A 78 13.75 0.65 -23.42
C LYS A 78 14.08 2.08 -23.03
N PHE A 79 14.07 2.35 -21.73
CA PHE A 79 14.41 3.62 -21.14
C PHE A 79 15.62 3.43 -20.24
N GLY A 80 16.53 4.40 -20.19
CA GLY A 80 17.70 4.35 -19.31
C GLY A 80 17.35 4.60 -17.84
N LYS A 81 16.20 5.22 -17.55
CA LYS A 81 15.77 5.58 -16.20
C LYS A 81 14.30 5.25 -15.96
N THR A 82 13.96 4.96 -14.70
CA THR A 82 12.56 4.85 -14.24
C THR A 82 12.20 6.08 -13.43
N TYR A 83 11.01 6.64 -13.67
CA TYR A 83 10.54 7.80 -12.93
C TYR A 83 10.40 7.49 -11.43
N SER A 84 11.06 8.29 -10.60
CA SER A 84 10.89 8.34 -9.14
C SER A 84 10.49 9.76 -8.73
N ARG A 85 9.57 9.89 -7.77
CA ARG A 85 9.34 11.15 -7.07
C ARG A 85 10.05 11.09 -5.71
N ASP A 86 11.03 11.96 -5.55
CA ASP A 86 11.76 12.10 -4.28
C ASP A 86 11.25 13.29 -3.45
N ARG A 87 10.63 14.27 -4.13
CA ARG A 87 10.06 15.47 -3.54
C ARG A 87 8.56 15.53 -3.83
N LEU A 88 7.81 15.83 -2.78
CA LEU A 88 6.35 15.88 -2.74
C LEU A 88 5.92 17.35 -2.73
#